data_AF-A0A1D2I438-F1
#
_entry.id   AF-A0A1D2I438-F1
#
_cell.length_a   1.000
_cell.length_b   1.000
_cell.length_c   1.000
_cell.angle_alpha   90.00
_cell.angle_beta   90.00
_cell.angle_gamma   90.00
#
_symmetry.space_group_name_H-M   'P 1'
#
loop_
_entity.id
_entity.type
_entity.pdbx_description
1 polymer ?
#
loop_
_entity_poly.entity_id
_entity_poly.type
_entity_poly.pdbx_seq_one_letter_code
_entity_poly.pdbx_strand_id
1 'polypeptide(L)' 'MIPDAVRAVIASVMQEHPAASPDLLSRLVVAELKQLGWHITATPTTRSSQ' A
#
# COMPACT_ATOMS: atom_id res chain seq x y z
N MET A 1 -2.42 5.21 -13.19
CA MET A 1 -2.53 6.52 -12.49
C MET A 1 -2.94 6.22 -11.06
N ILE A 2 -2.12 6.62 -10.07
CA ILE A 2 -2.47 6.44 -8.65
C ILE A 2 -3.29 7.66 -8.23
N PRO A 3 -4.47 7.51 -7.59
CA PRO A 3 -5.22 8.63 -7.06
C PRO A 3 -4.39 9.45 -6.07
N ASP A 4 -4.56 10.78 -6.05
CA ASP A 4 -3.75 11.68 -5.20
C ASP A 4 -3.84 11.31 -3.71
N ALA A 5 -5.04 10.88 -3.27
CA ALA A 5 -5.28 10.38 -1.91
C ALA A 5 -4.38 9.17 -1.56
N VAL A 6 -4.18 8.23 -2.48
CA VAL A 6 -3.33 7.06 -2.25
C VAL A 6 -1.86 7.49 -2.17
N ARG A 7 -1.44 8.46 -2.98
CA ARG A 7 -0.08 9.02 -2.93
C ARG A 7 0.19 9.71 -1.60
N ALA A 8 -0.79 10.44 -1.06
CA ALA A 8 -0.67 11.08 0.25
C ALA A 8 -0.47 10.06 1.39
N VAL A 9 -1.21 8.94 1.38
CA VAL A 9 -1.05 7.87 2.37
C VAL A 9 0.33 7.21 2.26
N ILE A 10 0.78 6.89 1.04
CA ILE A 10 2.12 6.33 0.83
C ILE A 10 3.20 7.27 1.38
N ALA A 11 3.10 8.58 1.07
CA ALA A 11 4.05 9.56 1.55
C ALA A 11 4.06 9.66 3.09
N SER A 12 2.88 9.66 3.73
CA SER A 12 2.78 9.67 5.20
C SER A 12 3.50 8.47 5.81
N VAL A 13 3.17 7.26 5.35
CA VAL A 13 3.76 6.02 5.88
C VAL A 13 5.28 5.98 5.69
N MET A 14 5.79 6.48 4.56
CA MET A 14 7.25 6.56 4.33
C MET A 14 7.94 7.57 5.26
N GLN A 15 7.28 8.69 5.59
CA GLN A 15 7.82 9.68 6.52
C GLN A 15 7.81 9.17 7.97
N GLU A 16 6.77 8.41 8.35
CA GLU A 16 6.66 7.81 9.68
C GLU A 16 7.61 6.61 9.87
N HIS A 17 7.94 5.90 8.79
CA HIS A 17 8.80 4.71 8.82
C HIS A 17 9.97 4.78 7.83
N PRO A 18 10.92 5.72 8.01
CA PRO A 18 12.00 5.95 7.04
C PRO A 18 13.01 4.80 6.92
N ALA A 19 13.09 3.92 7.94
CA ALA A 19 13.98 2.76 7.96
C ALA A 19 13.27 1.43 7.63
N ALA A 20 11.97 1.46 7.31
CA ALA A 20 11.23 0.25 7.02
C ALA A 20 11.61 -0.33 5.66
N SER A 21 11.73 -1.65 5.59
CA SER A 21 11.92 -2.37 4.33
C SER A 21 10.71 -2.15 3.41
N PRO A 22 10.89 -2.21 2.06
CA PRO A 22 9.81 -2.02 1.10
C PRO A 22 8.60 -2.95 1.31
N ASP A 23 8.84 -4.20 1.72
CA ASP A 23 7.78 -5.17 2.02
C ASP A 23 6.94 -4.74 3.22
N LEU A 24 7.59 -4.20 4.27
CA LEU A 24 6.93 -3.69 5.46
C LEU A 24 6.14 -2.42 5.12
N LEU A 25 6.73 -1.48 4.38
CA LEU A 25 6.04 -0.27 3.92
C LEU A 25 4.77 -0.60 3.14
N SER A 26 4.84 -1.61 2.26
CA SER A 26 3.67 -2.05 1.48
C SER A 26 2.53 -2.54 2.37
N ARG A 27 2.85 -3.32 3.42
CA ARG A 27 1.86 -3.80 4.39
C ARG A 27 1.27 -2.66 5.22
N LEU A 28 2.09 -1.71 5.64
CA LEU A 28 1.66 -0.53 6.40
C LEU A 28 0.74 0.36 5.59
N VAL A 29 1.07 0.66 4.33
CA VAL A 29 0.18 1.42 3.42
C VAL A 29 -1.16 0.73 3.25
N VAL A 30 -1.18 -0.60 3.06
CA VAL A 30 -2.43 -1.36 2.94
C VAL A 30 -3.23 -1.33 4.25
N ALA A 31 -2.57 -1.39 5.41
CA ALA A 31 -3.22 -1.28 6.71
C ALA A 31 -3.87 0.09 6.88
N GLU A 32 -3.14 1.17 6.58
CA GLU A 32 -3.65 2.55 6.69
C GLU A 32 -4.83 2.82 5.76
N LEU A 33 -4.74 2.39 4.50
CA LEU A 33 -5.87 2.52 3.58
C LEU A 33 -7.12 1.77 4.09
N LYS A 34 -6.95 0.60 4.70
CA LYS A 34 -8.07 -0.13 5.33
C LYS A 34 -8.63 0.62 6.54
N GLN A 35 -7.79 1.25 7.37
CA GLN A 35 -8.25 2.10 8.48
C GLN A 35 -9.08 3.29 7.99
N LEU A 36 -8.71 3.84 6.83
CA LEU A 36 -9.48 4.90 6.15
C LEU A 36 -10.76 4.40 5.47
N GLY A 37 -11.14 3.13 5.65
CA GLY A 37 -12.37 2.54 5.13
C GLY A 37 -12.26 2.02 3.70
N TRP A 38 -11.06 1.94 3.12
CA TRP A 38 -10.90 1.43 1.76
C TRP A 38 -10.94 -0.09 1.77
N HIS A 39 -11.77 -0.65 0.90
CA HIS A 39 -11.81 -2.09 0.67
C HIS A 39 -10.75 -2.48 -0.35
N ILE A 40 -9.61 -2.99 0.13
CA ILE A 40 -8.52 -3.49 -0.72
C ILE A 40 -8.65 -5.00 -0.86
N THR A 41 -9.05 -5.45 -2.04
CA THR A 41 -8.98 -6.85 -2.45
C THR A 41 -7.72 -7.06 -3.29
N ALA A 42 -6.87 -7.99 -2.87
CA ALA A 42 -5.83 -8.49 -3.78
C ALA A 42 -6.55 -9.27 -4.89
N THR A 43 -6.59 -8.73 -6.11
CA THR A 43 -6.90 -9.57 -7.26
C THR A 43 -5.85 -10.66 -7.31
N PRO A 44 -6.22 -11.95 -7.39
CA PRO A 44 -5.24 -13.00 -7.58
C PRO A 44 -4.44 -12.64 -8.83
N THR A 45 -3.15 -12.35 -8.66
CA THR A 45 -2.24 -12.32 -9.80
C THR A 45 -2.31 -13.71 -10.38
N THR A 46 -2.97 -13.86 -11.53
CA THR A 46 -2.71 -14.98 -12.43
C THR A 46 -1.23 -14.86 -12.79
N ARG A 47 -0.37 -15.48 -12.00
CA ARG A 47 0.99 -15.79 -12.41
C ARG A 47 0.80 -16.84 -13.49
N SER A 48 0.59 -16.38 -14.72
CA SER A 48 0.72 -17.21 -15.91
C SER A 48 2.16 -17.67 -15.93
N SER A 49 2.41 -18.85 -15.37
CA SER A 49 3.65 -19.59 -15.58
C SER A 49 3.76 -19.84 -17.09
N GLN A 50 4.59 -19.04 -17.75
CA GLN A 50 5.18 -19.37 -19.05
C GLN A 50 6.65 -19.68 -18.81
#